data_AF-A0A847GYX9-F1
#
_entry.id   AF-A0A847GYX9-F1
#
_cell.length_a   1.000
_cell.length_b   1.000
_cell.length_c   1.000
_cell.angle_alpha   90.00
_cell.angle_beta   90.00
_cell.angle_gamma   90.00
#
_symmetry.space_group_name_H-M   'P 1'
#
loop_
_entity.id
_entity.type
_entity.pdbx_description
1 polymer ?
#
loop_
_entity_poly.entity_id
_entity_poly.type
_entity_poly.pdbx_seq_one_letter_code
_entity_poly.pdbx_strand_id
1 'polypeptide(L)'
;MIANANGRKLNGRFALGNPGGPGRPPIARERRYAETLATVCTVDDWREICERAVKDAKAGNRHAREWLSKYLLGEPEAVAKVLHAHFAVGASGGIYANADPELILQAKAALARLEESSKGSYVAGWE
;
A
#
# COMPACT_ATOMS: atom_id res chain seq x y z
N MET A 1 29.16 -29.49 9.33
CA MET A 1 28.08 -29.30 10.33
C MET A 1 27.05 -30.39 10.12
N ILE A 2 26.78 -31.16 11.17
CA ILE A 2 25.92 -32.36 11.13
C ILE A 2 24.45 -31.91 11.04
N ALA A 3 23.66 -32.52 10.15
CA ALA A 3 22.23 -32.27 10.04
C ALA A 3 21.48 -32.89 11.23
N ASN A 4 20.37 -32.28 11.65
CA ASN A 4 19.46 -32.94 12.59
C ASN A 4 18.62 -34.04 11.88
N ALA A 5 17.86 -34.82 12.65
CA ALA A 5 17.03 -35.92 12.13
C ALA A 5 16.05 -35.51 11.00
N ASN A 6 15.70 -34.23 10.90
CA ASN A 6 14.81 -33.67 9.88
C ASN A 6 15.55 -33.07 8.68
N GLY A 7 16.86 -33.37 8.54
CA GLY A 7 17.67 -32.89 7.42
C GLY A 7 17.96 -31.38 7.42
N ARG A 8 17.79 -30.71 8.57
CA ARG A 8 18.00 -29.27 8.72
C ARG A 8 19.23 -28.96 9.57
N LYS A 9 19.83 -27.80 9.33
CA LYS A 9 20.87 -27.19 10.16
C LYS A 9 20.22 -26.55 11.40
N LEU A 10 21.03 -26.24 12.41
CA LEU A 10 20.59 -25.57 13.64
C LEU A 10 19.88 -24.22 13.38
N ASN A 11 20.20 -23.56 12.27
CA ASN A 11 19.59 -22.29 11.85
C ASN A 11 18.33 -22.47 10.96
N GLY A 12 17.70 -23.64 10.95
CA GLY A 12 16.46 -23.93 10.22
C GLY A 12 16.59 -24.10 8.71
N ARG A 13 17.78 -23.84 8.15
CA ARG A 13 18.07 -24.07 6.72
C ARG A 13 18.23 -25.56 6.43
N PHE A 14 17.98 -25.97 5.20
CA PHE A 14 18.28 -27.33 4.75
C PHE A 14 19.79 -27.60 4.88
N ALA A 15 20.14 -28.74 5.45
CA ALA A 15 21.53 -29.18 5.48
C ALA A 15 22.00 -29.59 4.08
N LEU A 16 23.32 -29.54 3.86
CA LEU A 16 23.90 -29.88 2.56
C LEU A 16 23.56 -31.34 2.22
N GLY A 17 23.09 -31.59 0.99
CA GLY A 17 22.66 -32.91 0.53
C GLY A 17 21.19 -33.23 0.78
N ASN A 18 20.44 -32.41 1.53
CA ASN A 18 19.01 -32.60 1.69
C ASN A 18 18.21 -31.81 0.65
N PRO A 19 17.19 -32.43 0.02
CA PRO A 19 16.32 -31.74 -0.91
C PRO A 19 15.61 -30.58 -0.20
N GLY A 20 15.62 -29.41 -0.83
CA GLY A 20 14.83 -28.27 -0.36
C GLY A 20 13.34 -28.62 -0.37
N GLY A 21 12.56 -27.97 0.49
CA GLY A 21 11.10 -28.05 0.45
C GLY A 21 10.54 -27.51 -0.87
N PRO A 22 9.26 -27.77 -1.19
CA PRO A 22 8.64 -27.50 -2.51
C PRO A 22 8.56 -26.02 -2.94
N GLY A 23 9.25 -25.10 -2.26
CA GLY A 23 9.33 -23.69 -2.60
C GLY A 23 7.99 -22.96 -2.50
N ARG A 24 7.99 -21.69 -2.89
CA ARG A 24 6.75 -20.96 -3.13
C ARG A 24 6.04 -21.60 -4.32
N PRO A 25 4.71 -21.80 -4.25
CA PRO A 25 3.92 -22.23 -5.40
C PRO A 25 4.22 -21.45 -6.69
N PRO A 26 4.10 -22.07 -7.87
CA PRO A 26 4.36 -21.40 -9.14
C PRO A 26 3.43 -20.20 -9.36
N ILE A 27 3.98 -19.12 -9.94
CA ILE A 27 3.28 -17.87 -10.30
C ILE A 27 1.97 -18.13 -11.08
N ALA A 28 1.92 -19.19 -11.90
CA ALA A 28 0.74 -19.60 -12.64
C ALA A 28 -0.48 -19.88 -11.74
N ARG A 29 -0.26 -20.40 -10.52
CA ARG A 29 -1.33 -20.66 -9.56
C ARG A 29 -1.95 -19.36 -9.05
N GLU A 30 -1.13 -18.36 -8.76
CA GLU A 30 -1.57 -17.05 -8.29
C GLU A 30 -2.32 -16.28 -9.38
N ARG A 31 -1.81 -16.36 -10.62
CA ARG A 31 -2.47 -15.77 -11.79
C ARG A 31 -3.90 -16.30 -11.96
N ARG A 32 -4.08 -17.62 -11.84
CA ARG A 32 -5.40 -18.26 -11.97
C ARG A 32 -6.40 -17.75 -10.93
N TYR A 33 -5.96 -17.52 -9.69
CA TYR A 33 -6.81 -16.93 -8.66
C TYR A 33 -7.17 -15.48 -8.98
N ALA A 34 -6.20 -14.67 -9.42
CA ALA A 34 -6.43 -13.28 -9.80
C ALA A 34 -7.41 -13.18 -10.98
N GLU A 35 -7.25 -14.02 -12.01
CA GLU A 35 -8.15 -14.10 -13.15
C GLU A 35 -9.57 -14.48 -12.71
N THR A 36 -9.70 -15.53 -11.90
CA THR A 36 -11.01 -15.97 -11.39
C THR A 36 -11.69 -14.85 -10.59
N LEU A 37 -10.93 -14.16 -9.74
CA LEU A 37 -11.44 -13.05 -8.94
C LEU A 37 -11.89 -11.88 -9.83
N ALA A 38 -11.11 -11.54 -10.85
CA ALA A 38 -11.46 -10.50 -11.82
C ALA A 38 -12.71 -10.85 -12.66
N THR A 39 -13.01 -12.14 -12.87
CA THR A 39 -14.24 -12.55 -13.56
C THR A 39 -15.50 -12.42 -12.72
N VAL A 40 -15.38 -12.46 -11.38
CA VAL A 40 -16.51 -12.42 -10.46
C VAL A 40 -16.74 -11.03 -9.89
N CYS A 41 -15.66 -10.33 -9.56
CA CYS A 41 -15.72 -8.97 -9.03
C CYS A 41 -15.53 -7.99 -10.18
N THR A 42 -16.64 -7.62 -10.83
CA THR A 42 -16.59 -6.61 -11.88
C THR A 42 -16.27 -5.23 -11.29
N VAL A 43 -15.97 -4.27 -12.17
CA VAL A 43 -15.77 -2.87 -11.75
C VAL A 43 -17.04 -2.29 -11.14
N ASP A 44 -18.21 -2.71 -11.61
CA ASP A 44 -19.50 -2.24 -11.08
C ASP A 44 -19.78 -2.82 -9.69
N ASP A 45 -19.56 -4.14 -9.50
CA ASP A 45 -19.65 -4.76 -8.16
C ASP A 45 -18.69 -4.09 -7.18
N TRP A 46 -17.46 -3.80 -7.64
CA TRP A 46 -16.47 -3.10 -6.82
C TRP A 46 -16.91 -1.69 -6.45
N ARG A 47 -17.54 -0.96 -7.38
CA ARG A 47 -18.10 0.38 -7.11
C ARG A 47 -19.18 0.30 -6.03
N GLU A 48 -20.11 -0.64 -6.15
CA GLU A 48 -21.19 -0.81 -5.17
C GLU A 48 -20.65 -1.13 -3.75
N ILE A 49 -19.62 -1.97 -3.65
CA ILE A 49 -18.94 -2.26 -2.38
C ILE A 49 -18.33 -0.98 -1.80
N CYS A 50 -17.67 -0.17 -2.64
CA CYS A 50 -17.07 1.10 -2.20
C CYS A 50 -18.12 2.12 -1.74
N GLU A 51 -19.22 2.26 -2.48
CA GLU A 51 -20.34 3.13 -2.12
C GLU A 51 -20.95 2.74 -0.77
N ARG A 52 -21.15 1.43 -0.55
CA ARG A 52 -21.62 0.92 0.73
C ARG A 52 -20.64 1.26 1.86
N ALA A 53 -19.35 1.01 1.67
CA ALA A 53 -18.32 1.32 2.66
C ALA A 53 -18.29 2.81 3.00
N VAL A 54 -18.44 3.71 2.01
CA VAL A 54 -18.51 5.16 2.24
C VAL A 54 -19.73 5.51 3.08
N LYS A 55 -20.89 4.93 2.78
CA LYS A 55 -22.12 5.16 3.56
C LYS A 55 -21.95 4.70 5.02
N ASP A 56 -21.39 3.52 5.24
CA ASP A 56 -21.14 2.98 6.58
C ASP A 56 -20.11 3.82 7.35
N ALA A 57 -19.05 4.26 6.67
CA ALA A 57 -18.02 5.12 7.26
C ALA A 57 -18.61 6.46 7.73
N LYS A 58 -19.45 7.09 6.89
CA LYS A 58 -20.18 8.34 7.22
C LYS A 58 -21.18 8.13 8.37
N ALA A 59 -21.79 6.96 8.47
CA ALA A 59 -22.67 6.59 9.58
C ALA A 59 -21.91 6.29 10.89
N GLY A 60 -20.58 6.40 10.91
CA GLY A 60 -19.78 6.23 12.12
C GLY A 60 -19.16 4.84 12.30
N ASN A 61 -19.27 3.94 11.32
CA ASN A 61 -18.63 2.63 11.40
C ASN A 61 -17.10 2.75 11.35
N ARG A 62 -16.43 2.37 12.45
CA ARG A 62 -14.96 2.43 12.57
C ARG A 62 -14.26 1.54 11.54
N HIS A 63 -14.75 0.33 11.31
CA HIS A 63 -14.11 -0.63 10.40
C HIS A 63 -14.16 -0.16 8.95
N ALA A 64 -15.28 0.44 8.53
CA ALA A 64 -15.41 1.01 7.20
C ALA A 64 -14.43 2.19 6.99
N ARG A 65 -14.26 3.07 7.99
CA ARG A 65 -13.25 4.14 7.94
C ARG A 65 -11.83 3.58 7.83
N GLU A 66 -11.49 2.61 8.67
CA GLU A 66 -10.16 1.99 8.65
C GLU A 66 -9.87 1.31 7.31
N TRP A 67 -10.83 0.55 6.78
CA TRP A 67 -10.72 -0.11 5.49
C TRP A 67 -10.51 0.89 4.35
N LEU A 68 -11.34 1.93 4.25
CA LEU A 68 -11.17 2.97 3.23
C LEU A 68 -9.81 3.68 3.34
N SER A 69 -9.36 4.00 4.56
CA SER A 69 -8.06 4.64 4.78
C SER A 69 -6.90 3.80 4.25
N LYS A 70 -6.95 2.47 4.37
CA LYS A 70 -5.90 1.58 3.84
C LYS A 70 -5.75 1.69 2.32
N TYR A 71 -6.84 1.88 1.60
CA TYR A 71 -6.80 2.02 0.14
C TYR A 71 -6.50 3.46 -0.32
N LEU A 72 -7.02 4.47 0.39
CA LEU A 72 -6.86 5.88 0.01
C LEU A 72 -5.50 6.46 0.40
N LEU A 73 -5.00 6.09 1.58
CA LEU A 73 -3.75 6.60 2.12
C LEU A 73 -2.61 5.58 1.98
N GLY A 74 -2.93 4.30 1.76
CA GLY A 74 -1.98 3.20 1.84
C GLY A 74 -1.79 2.69 3.26
N GLU A 75 -1.08 1.57 3.42
CA GLU A 75 -0.70 1.07 4.74
C GLU A 75 0.30 2.05 5.40
N PRO A 76 0.10 2.43 6.68
CA PRO A 76 0.97 3.37 7.37
C PRO A 76 2.45 2.96 7.32
N GLU A 77 2.75 1.66 7.31
CA GLU A 77 4.12 1.17 7.19
C GLU A 77 4.71 1.36 5.79
N ALA A 78 3.89 1.23 4.74
CA ALA A 78 4.30 1.51 3.37
C ALA A 78 4.51 3.01 3.16
N VAL A 79 3.58 3.83 3.66
CA VAL A 79 3.68 5.29 3.66
C VAL A 79 4.88 5.74 4.49
N ALA A 80 5.10 5.17 5.68
CA ALA A 80 6.26 5.45 6.51
C ALA A 80 7.56 5.03 5.83
N LYS A 81 7.61 3.91 5.09
CA LYS A 81 8.80 3.54 4.29
C LYS A 81 9.07 4.52 3.16
N VAL A 82 8.03 4.96 2.46
CA VAL A 82 8.16 5.98 1.39
C VAL A 82 8.57 7.33 1.98
N LEU A 83 7.92 7.79 3.03
CA LEU A 83 8.26 9.03 3.74
C LEU A 83 9.65 8.94 4.37
N HIS A 84 10.01 7.82 5.01
CA HIS A 84 11.34 7.63 5.58
C HIS A 84 12.40 7.57 4.49
N ALA A 85 12.13 6.98 3.32
CA ALA A 85 13.01 7.10 2.16
C ALA A 85 13.11 8.56 1.67
N HIS A 86 12.00 9.29 1.64
CA HIS A 86 11.95 10.68 1.19
C HIS A 86 12.59 11.68 2.17
N PHE A 87 12.58 11.39 3.47
CA PHE A 87 13.17 12.21 4.54
C PHE A 87 14.57 11.74 4.96
N ALA A 88 14.94 10.47 4.77
CA ALA A 88 16.32 10.00 4.90
C ALA A 88 17.21 10.60 3.80
N VAL A 89 16.62 10.96 2.65
CA VAL A 89 17.24 11.79 1.60
C VAL A 89 17.48 13.24 2.06
N GLY A 90 16.91 13.67 3.20
CA GLY A 90 17.13 15.00 3.77
C GLY A 90 18.29 15.11 4.77
N ALA A 91 18.85 13.98 5.25
CA ALA A 91 19.94 13.99 6.25
C ALA A 91 21.34 13.82 5.64
N SER A 92 21.44 13.40 4.39
CA SER A 92 22.68 13.40 3.61
C SER A 92 22.43 14.16 2.31
N GLY A 93 22.95 15.38 2.23
CA GLY A 93 22.82 16.21 1.04
C GLY A 93 23.19 15.44 -0.23
N GLY A 94 22.23 15.29 -1.12
CA GLY A 94 22.48 14.93 -2.52
C GLY A 94 21.67 13.74 -3.02
N ILE A 95 20.38 13.96 -3.36
CA ILE A 95 19.77 13.39 -4.58
C ILE A 95 18.62 14.32 -5.08
N TYR A 96 18.92 15.58 -5.41
CA TYR A 96 18.02 16.43 -6.23
C TYR A 96 18.58 16.66 -7.64
N ALA A 97 19.57 15.89 -8.07
CA ALA A 97 20.15 16.06 -9.40
C ALA A 97 19.27 15.47 -10.53
N ASN A 98 18.35 14.54 -10.25
CA ASN A 98 17.61 13.80 -11.29
C ASN A 98 16.08 13.71 -11.04
N ALA A 99 15.52 14.48 -10.11
CA ALA A 99 14.07 14.54 -9.98
C ALA A 99 13.51 15.32 -11.19
N ASP A 100 12.64 14.67 -11.96
CA ASP A 100 11.97 15.28 -13.10
C ASP A 100 11.31 16.62 -12.67
N PRO A 101 11.72 17.77 -13.25
CA PRO A 101 11.18 19.08 -12.91
C PRO A 101 9.66 19.14 -13.00
N GLU A 102 9.05 18.31 -13.86
CA GLU A 102 7.61 18.24 -14.03
C GLU A 102 6.92 17.63 -12.80
N LEU A 103 7.52 16.60 -12.19
CA LEU A 103 7.00 15.96 -10.98
C LEU A 103 6.99 16.94 -9.79
N ILE A 104 8.05 17.75 -9.67
CA ILE A 104 8.18 18.77 -8.63
C ILE A 104 7.09 19.84 -8.81
N LEU A 105 6.82 20.24 -10.05
CA LEU A 105 5.80 21.25 -10.36
C LEU A 105 4.38 20.70 -10.11
N GLN A 106 4.12 19.45 -10.49
CA GLN A 106 2.83 18.79 -10.24
C GLN A 106 2.56 18.62 -8.75
N ALA A 107 3.57 18.25 -7.95
CA ALA A 107 3.45 18.12 -6.49
C ALA A 107 3.17 19.49 -5.83
N LYS A 108 3.85 20.55 -6.26
CA LYS A 108 3.58 21.92 -5.78
C LYS A 108 2.16 22.40 -6.15
N ALA A 109 1.70 22.11 -7.37
CA ALA A 109 0.36 22.45 -7.80
C ALA A 109 -0.72 21.67 -7.02
N ALA A 110 -0.49 20.39 -6.70
CA ALA A 110 -1.39 19.60 -5.89
C ALA A 110 -1.52 20.14 -4.46
N LEU A 111 -0.40 20.54 -3.84
CA LEU A 111 -0.38 21.18 -2.52
C LEU A 111 -1.16 22.50 -2.51
N ALA A 112 -0.94 23.38 -3.50
CA ALA A 112 -1.68 24.64 -3.61
C ALA A 112 -3.20 24.43 -3.72
N ARG A 113 -3.66 23.40 -4.46
CA ARG A 113 -5.09 23.06 -4.57
C ARG A 113 -5.68 22.59 -3.24
N LEU A 114 -4.91 21.84 -2.45
CA LEU A 114 -5.34 21.39 -1.12
C LEU A 114 -5.45 22.56 -0.14
N GLU A 115 -4.53 23.52 -0.20
CA GLU A 115 -4.59 24.74 0.60
C GLU A 115 -5.79 25.62 0.25
N GLU A 116 -6.10 25.76 -1.04
CA GLU A 116 -7.26 26.51 -1.52
C GLU A 116 -8.58 25.82 -1.09
N SER A 117 -8.64 24.49 -1.21
CA SER A 117 -9.79 23.69 -0.77
C SER A 117 -10.01 23.75 0.74
N SER A 118 -8.93 23.93 1.52
CA SER A 118 -9.01 24.07 2.98
C SER A 118 -9.62 25.41 3.41
N LYS A 119 -9.37 26.49 2.66
CA LYS A 119 -9.89 27.83 2.98
C LYS A 119 -11.38 28.00 2.71
N GLY A 120 -11.94 27.27 1.74
CA GLY A 120 -13.36 27.37 1.36
C GLY A 120 -14.35 26.76 2.38
N SER A 121 -13.88 25.92 3.31
CA SER A 121 -14.75 25.20 4.25
C SER A 121 -15.14 26.01 5.50
N TYR A 122 -14.54 27.19 5.75
CA TYR A 122 -14.71 27.90 7.03
C TYR A 122 -15.73 29.06 7.01
N VAL A 123 -16.33 29.40 5.86
CA VAL A 123 -17.15 30.63 5.73
C VAL A 123 -18.67 30.38 5.60
N ALA A 124 -19.13 29.16 5.34
CA ALA A 124 -20.55 28.87 5.15
C ALA A 124 -21.14 28.10 6.35
N GLY A 125 -21.66 28.80 7.37
CA GLY A 125 -22.39 28.07 8.42
C GLY A 125 -22.79 28.79 9.71
N TRP A 126 -22.72 30.12 9.82
CA TRP A 126 -23.23 30.84 10.99
C TRP A 126 -23.84 32.20 10.60
N GLU A 127 -25.05 32.17 10.03
CA GLU A 127 -26.04 33.24 10.16
C GLU A 127 -27.41 32.60 10.45
#